data_AF-A0A067F480-F1
#
_entry.id   AF-A0A067F480-F1
#
_cell.length_a   1.000
_cell.length_b   1.000
_cell.length_c   1.000
_cell.angle_alpha   90.00
_cell.angle_beta   90.00
_cell.angle_gamma   90.00
#
_symmetry.space_group_name_H-M   'P 1'
#
loop_
_entity.id
_entity.type
_entity.pdbx_description
1 polymer ?
#
loop_
_entity_poly.entity_id
_entity_poly.type
_entity_poly.pdbx_seq_one_letter_code
_entity_poly.pdbx_strand_id
1 'polypeptide(L)'
;WKEVKHDNTVTWLAFWNDPINPKEFKYVFLAASSSLKGQSDREKYEKARKLKDYIHSIRAAYTKDFVSRDGTRRQIAVATYLIDKLALRAGNEKDDDEADTVGCCTLKVGNVECIPPNKLKFDFLGKDSIQYVNTVEVELPVYKAIGQFQTGKKQNDDLFDKLDTAKLNAHLKELMPGLTAKVFRTYNASITLDGMLNKGTGDGDVAVKIDVYQRANKEVAIICNHQRTVSKTHSAQMSRLTEKIEDLKGVLKDLRVDLDRAKKGKPPLMKDSDGKRKRNLAPEA
;
A
#
# COMPACT_ATOMS: atom_id res chain seq x y z
N TRP A 1 14.59 -37.45 -10.43
CA TRP A 1 13.19 -36.98 -10.32
C TRP A 1 12.43 -37.93 -9.40
N LYS A 2 11.65 -37.41 -8.44
CA LYS A 2 10.80 -38.25 -7.57
C LYS A 2 9.63 -38.86 -8.34
N GLU A 3 9.06 -38.08 -9.25
CA GLU A 3 7.95 -38.46 -10.13
C GLU A 3 8.00 -37.57 -11.38
N VAL A 4 7.45 -38.05 -12.50
CA VAL A 4 7.21 -37.26 -13.71
C VAL A 4 5.70 -37.29 -13.99
N LYS A 5 5.06 -36.12 -14.04
CA LYS A 5 3.62 -35.97 -14.28
C LYS A 5 3.35 -35.16 -15.54
N HIS A 6 2.23 -35.47 -16.19
CA HIS A 6 1.69 -34.69 -17.31
C HIS A 6 0.31 -34.13 -16.92
N ASP A 7 0.30 -33.09 -16.09
CA ASP A 7 -0.92 -32.41 -15.65
C ASP A 7 -1.04 -31.07 -16.37
N ASN A 8 -2.06 -30.93 -17.22
CA ASN A 8 -2.33 -29.72 -18.01
C ASN A 8 -3.23 -28.71 -17.27
N THR A 9 -3.59 -28.97 -16.02
CA THR A 9 -4.41 -28.06 -15.18
C THR A 9 -3.57 -27.13 -14.30
N VAL A 10 -2.25 -27.37 -14.23
CA VAL A 10 -1.30 -26.60 -13.43
C VAL A 10 -0.40 -25.70 -14.29
N THR A 11 0.32 -24.79 -13.64
CA THR A 11 1.23 -23.84 -14.33
C THR A 11 2.69 -23.96 -13.90
N TRP A 12 2.99 -24.83 -12.93
CA TRP A 12 4.37 -25.11 -12.50
C TRP A 12 5.02 -26.16 -13.41
N LEU A 13 6.34 -26.08 -13.55
CA LEU A 13 7.16 -27.01 -14.35
C LEU A 13 7.78 -28.11 -13.48
N ALA A 14 8.10 -27.76 -12.23
CA ALA A 14 8.62 -28.67 -11.22
C ALA A 14 8.20 -28.18 -9.84
N PHE A 15 8.12 -29.08 -8.87
CA PHE A 15 7.87 -28.74 -7.49
C PHE A 15 8.51 -29.76 -6.53
N TRP A 16 8.72 -29.36 -5.28
CA TRP A 16 9.24 -30.23 -4.22
C TRP A 16 8.74 -29.76 -2.85
N ASN A 17 8.79 -30.63 -1.84
CA ASN A 17 8.53 -30.24 -0.45
C ASN A 17 9.65 -29.36 0.07
N ASP A 18 9.30 -28.27 0.77
CA ASP A 18 10.29 -27.43 1.42
C ASP A 18 11.01 -28.22 2.56
N PRO A 19 12.36 -28.20 2.62
CA PRO A 19 13.10 -28.97 3.61
C PRO A 19 12.99 -28.42 5.05
N ILE A 20 12.61 -27.15 5.21
CA ILE A 20 12.41 -26.47 6.51
C ILE A 20 10.95 -26.62 6.95
N ASN A 21 9.99 -26.40 6.05
CA ASN A 21 8.56 -26.62 6.33
C ASN A 21 7.98 -27.69 5.39
N PRO A 22 8.00 -28.98 5.79
CA PRO A 22 7.56 -30.09 4.93
C PRO A 22 6.10 -30.00 4.46
N LYS A 23 5.25 -29.21 5.13
CA LYS A 23 3.86 -28.96 4.72
C LYS A 23 3.76 -28.03 3.51
N GLU A 24 4.80 -27.24 3.23
CA GLU A 24 4.86 -26.35 2.09
C GLU A 24 5.50 -27.00 0.86
N PHE A 25 5.08 -26.54 -0.31
CA PHE A 25 5.67 -26.89 -1.59
C PHE A 25 6.35 -25.68 -2.22
N LYS A 26 7.53 -25.89 -2.78
CA LYS A 26 8.21 -24.94 -3.66
C LYS A 26 7.99 -25.33 -5.11
N TYR A 27 7.85 -24.34 -5.97
CA TYR A 27 7.47 -24.51 -7.37
C TYR A 27 8.38 -23.71 -8.30
N VAL A 28 8.70 -24.28 -9.46
CA VAL A 28 9.32 -23.58 -10.59
C VAL A 28 8.22 -23.17 -11.55
N PHE A 29 8.12 -21.87 -11.86
CA PHE A 29 7.15 -21.33 -12.82
C PHE A 29 7.89 -20.65 -13.99
N LEU A 30 7.15 -20.41 -15.07
CA LEU A 30 7.59 -19.51 -16.14
C LEU A 30 7.81 -18.08 -15.62
N ALA A 31 8.69 -17.34 -16.30
CA ALA A 31 9.00 -15.95 -15.99
C ALA A 31 7.77 -15.03 -16.09
N ALA A 32 7.84 -13.88 -15.43
CA ALA A 32 6.75 -12.88 -15.42
C ALA A 32 6.42 -12.33 -16.82
N SER A 33 7.39 -12.33 -17.74
CA SER A 33 7.20 -11.93 -19.15
C SER A 33 6.50 -12.98 -20.01
N SER A 34 6.25 -14.18 -19.49
CA SER A 34 5.53 -15.23 -20.22
C SER A 34 4.07 -14.85 -20.44
N SER A 35 3.50 -15.32 -21.56
CA SER A 35 2.09 -15.11 -21.90
C SER A 35 1.14 -15.60 -20.79
N LEU A 36 1.43 -16.76 -20.21
CA LEU A 36 0.61 -17.37 -19.15
C LEU A 36 0.53 -16.49 -17.90
N LYS A 37 1.67 -15.93 -17.45
CA LYS A 37 1.69 -15.01 -16.30
C LYS A 37 1.03 -13.68 -16.65
N GLY A 38 1.27 -13.15 -17.86
CA GLY A 38 0.66 -11.90 -18.33
C GLY A 38 -0.87 -11.97 -18.41
N GLN A 39 -1.44 -13.08 -18.90
CA GLN A 39 -2.89 -13.28 -18.96
C GLN A 39 -3.52 -13.30 -17.57
N SER A 40 -2.92 -14.04 -16.63
CA SER A 40 -3.38 -14.08 -15.23
C SER A 40 -3.31 -12.71 -14.56
N ASP A 41 -2.25 -11.93 -14.82
CA ASP A 41 -2.09 -10.58 -14.27
C ASP A 41 -3.13 -9.60 -14.85
N ARG A 42 -3.40 -9.70 -16.15
CA ARG A 42 -4.49 -8.95 -16.80
C ARG A 42 -5.85 -9.28 -16.17
N GLU A 43 -6.17 -10.56 -16.00
CA GLU A 43 -7.43 -10.99 -15.37
C GLU A 43 -7.57 -10.50 -13.93
N LYS A 44 -6.46 -10.45 -13.17
CA LYS A 44 -6.42 -9.88 -11.82
C LYS A 44 -6.85 -8.41 -11.84
N TYR A 45 -6.34 -7.61 -12.78
CA TYR A 45 -6.73 -6.20 -12.91
C TYR A 45 -8.15 -6.04 -13.47
N GLU A 46 -8.61 -6.90 -14.38
CA GLU A 46 -10.00 -6.89 -14.85
C GLU A 46 -11.00 -7.19 -13.74
N LYS A 47 -10.68 -8.08 -12.80
CA LYS A 47 -11.49 -8.30 -11.59
C LYS A 47 -11.56 -7.05 -10.70
N ALA A 48 -10.45 -6.33 -10.56
CA ALA A 48 -10.42 -5.07 -9.82
C ALA A 48 -11.21 -3.95 -10.53
N ARG A 49 -11.17 -3.90 -11.87
CA ARG A 49 -12.01 -3.01 -12.67
C ARG A 49 -13.49 -3.34 -12.49
N LYS A 50 -13.86 -4.62 -12.55
CA LYS A 50 -15.24 -5.06 -12.29
C LYS A 50 -15.70 -4.67 -10.89
N LEU A 51 -14.84 -4.77 -9.86
CA LEU A 51 -15.17 -4.31 -8.51
C LEU A 51 -15.56 -2.82 -8.47
N LYS A 52 -15.02 -1.97 -9.34
CA LYS A 52 -15.41 -0.55 -9.45
C LYS A 52 -16.90 -0.38 -9.68
N ASP A 53 -17.52 -1.25 -10.47
CA ASP A 53 -18.95 -1.17 -10.80
C ASP A 53 -19.85 -1.67 -9.65
N TYR A 54 -19.32 -2.54 -8.79
CA TYR A 54 -20.04 -3.14 -7.66
C TYR A 54 -19.73 -2.46 -6.32
N ILE A 55 -18.72 -1.59 -6.24
CA ILE A 55 -18.22 -1.08 -4.96
C ILE A 55 -19.30 -0.35 -4.18
N HIS A 56 -20.16 0.43 -4.84
CA HIS A 56 -21.21 1.18 -4.16
C HIS A 56 -22.29 0.29 -3.56
N SER A 57 -22.70 -0.78 -4.25
CA SER A 57 -23.69 -1.72 -3.72
C SER A 57 -23.10 -2.57 -2.59
N ILE A 58 -21.83 -2.97 -2.69
CA ILE A 58 -21.11 -3.66 -1.62
C ILE A 58 -21.02 -2.78 -0.37
N ARG A 59 -20.70 -1.49 -0.55
CA ARG A 59 -20.64 -0.53 0.55
C ARG A 59 -21.99 -0.34 1.24
N ALA A 60 -23.06 -0.20 0.46
CA ALA A 60 -24.40 -0.14 1.01
C ALA A 60 -24.78 -1.43 1.77
N ALA A 61 -24.40 -2.59 1.26
CA ALA A 61 -24.67 -3.89 1.88
C ALA A 61 -23.99 -4.03 3.25
N TYR A 62 -22.67 -3.82 3.34
CA TYR A 62 -21.98 -3.94 4.63
C TYR A 62 -22.44 -2.84 5.61
N THR A 63 -22.76 -1.63 5.16
CA THR A 63 -23.19 -0.54 6.05
C THR A 63 -24.52 -0.85 6.69
N LYS A 64 -25.46 -1.47 5.95
CA LYS A 64 -26.72 -1.96 6.49
C LYS A 64 -26.50 -3.03 7.58
N ASP A 65 -25.50 -3.89 7.38
CA ASP A 65 -25.24 -5.02 8.26
C ASP A 65 -24.44 -4.68 9.52
N PHE A 66 -23.92 -3.45 9.67
CA PHE A 66 -23.27 -3.00 10.91
C PHE A 66 -24.16 -3.14 12.15
N VAL A 67 -25.48 -2.99 11.98
CA VAL A 67 -26.48 -3.08 13.06
C VAL A 67 -27.32 -4.36 13.00
N SER A 68 -26.87 -5.36 12.23
CA SER A 68 -27.57 -6.64 12.13
C SER A 68 -27.70 -7.34 13.48
N ARG A 69 -28.82 -8.03 13.72
CA ARG A 69 -29.00 -8.86 14.93
C ARG A 69 -28.12 -10.11 14.89
N ASP A 70 -27.73 -10.54 13.69
CA ASP A 70 -26.81 -11.65 13.49
C ASP A 70 -25.36 -11.20 13.72
N GLY A 71 -24.73 -11.75 14.76
CA GLY A 71 -23.34 -11.45 15.12
C GLY A 71 -22.34 -11.80 14.02
N THR A 72 -22.57 -12.89 13.28
CA THR A 72 -21.68 -13.33 12.20
C THR A 72 -21.72 -12.33 11.04
N ARG A 73 -22.93 -11.90 10.64
CA ARG A 73 -23.10 -10.85 9.61
C ARG A 73 -22.44 -9.53 10.02
N ARG A 74 -22.59 -9.11 11.29
CA ARG A 74 -21.92 -7.90 11.80
C ARG A 74 -20.41 -8.00 11.69
N GLN A 75 -19.81 -9.13 12.07
CA GLN A 75 -18.36 -9.33 11.97
C GLN A 75 -17.89 -9.31 10.51
N ILE A 76 -18.61 -10.00 9.60
CA ILE A 76 -18.32 -9.96 8.16
C ILE A 76 -18.39 -8.53 7.62
N ALA A 77 -19.43 -7.77 7.98
CA ALA A 77 -19.61 -6.41 7.53
C ALA A 77 -18.49 -5.47 8.01
N VAL A 78 -18.16 -5.54 9.30
CA VAL A 78 -17.08 -4.72 9.89
C VAL A 78 -15.73 -5.11 9.30
N ALA A 79 -15.41 -6.40 9.15
CA ALA A 79 -14.16 -6.83 8.53
C ALA A 79 -14.07 -6.40 7.05
N THR A 80 -15.18 -6.50 6.30
CA THR A 80 -15.23 -6.02 4.91
C THR A 80 -14.99 -4.51 4.83
N TYR A 81 -15.58 -3.73 5.75
CA TYR A 81 -15.33 -2.29 5.86
C TYR A 81 -13.85 -1.99 6.13
N LEU A 82 -13.20 -2.70 7.07
CA LEU A 82 -11.78 -2.48 7.37
C LEU A 82 -10.88 -2.81 6.16
N ILE A 83 -11.20 -3.87 5.40
CA ILE A 83 -10.48 -4.22 4.17
C ILE A 83 -10.70 -3.16 3.08
N ASP A 84 -11.93 -2.67 2.88
CA ASP A 84 -12.25 -1.62 1.90
C ASP A 84 -11.59 -0.29 2.26
N LYS A 85 -11.68 0.16 3.51
CA LYS A 85 -11.23 1.50 3.91
C LYS A 85 -9.74 1.59 4.22
N LEU A 86 -9.17 0.53 4.80
CA LEU A 86 -7.79 0.54 5.29
C LEU A 86 -6.86 -0.35 4.46
N ALA A 87 -7.37 -0.99 3.40
CA ALA A 87 -6.61 -1.90 2.54
C ALA A 87 -5.87 -3.01 3.30
N LEU A 88 -6.45 -3.46 4.42
CA LEU A 88 -5.91 -4.58 5.20
C LEU A 88 -5.90 -5.86 4.36
N ARG A 89 -4.92 -6.73 4.64
CA ARG A 89 -4.92 -8.10 4.11
C ARG A 89 -5.95 -8.93 4.87
N ALA A 90 -6.51 -9.95 4.23
CA ALA A 90 -7.51 -10.83 4.85
C ALA A 90 -6.98 -11.49 6.14
N GLY A 91 -5.75 -12.01 6.12
CA GLY A 91 -5.15 -12.72 7.26
C GLY A 91 -5.69 -14.13 7.41
N ASN A 92 -4.88 -15.13 7.05
CA ASN A 92 -5.23 -16.54 7.32
C ASN A 92 -4.66 -16.95 8.67
N GLU A 93 -5.24 -17.98 9.27
CA GLU A 93 -4.66 -18.64 10.43
C GLU A 93 -3.25 -19.15 10.13
N LYS A 94 -2.44 -19.20 11.18
CA LYS A 94 -1.01 -19.53 11.18
C LYS A 94 -0.78 -20.72 12.07
N ASP A 95 0.15 -21.59 11.66
CA ASP A 95 0.61 -22.69 12.51
C ASP A 95 1.52 -22.15 13.63
N ASP A 96 1.67 -22.90 14.72
CA ASP A 96 2.47 -22.50 15.91
C ASP A 96 3.97 -22.24 15.59
N ASP A 97 4.47 -22.81 14.50
CA ASP A 97 5.87 -22.65 14.04
C ASP A 97 6.07 -21.40 13.15
N GLU A 98 5.01 -20.65 12.85
CA GLU A 98 5.07 -19.41 12.06
C GLU A 98 5.15 -18.17 12.94
N ALA A 99 5.75 -17.10 12.40
CA ALA A 99 5.76 -15.81 13.08
C ALA A 99 4.33 -15.31 13.34
N ASP A 100 4.07 -14.86 14.58
CA ASP A 100 2.79 -14.31 15.02
C ASP A 100 2.48 -13.00 14.27
N THR A 101 1.82 -13.16 13.14
CA THR A 101 1.46 -12.08 12.22
C THR A 101 -0.01 -12.19 11.88
N VAL A 102 -0.71 -11.06 11.89
CA VAL A 102 -2.16 -11.02 11.74
C VAL A 102 -2.58 -10.24 10.50
N GLY A 103 -3.78 -10.54 10.01
CA GLY A 103 -4.52 -9.71 9.07
C GLY A 103 -5.93 -9.48 9.59
N CYS A 104 -6.79 -8.88 8.77
CA CYS A 104 -8.10 -8.40 9.20
C CYS A 104 -8.95 -9.46 9.93
N CYS A 105 -9.08 -10.66 9.39
CA CYS A 105 -9.88 -11.74 9.96
C CYS A 105 -9.23 -12.36 11.21
N THR A 106 -7.91 -12.24 11.37
CA THR A 106 -7.14 -12.82 12.49
C THR A 106 -6.68 -11.78 13.49
N LEU A 107 -7.23 -10.57 13.46
CA LEU A 107 -6.97 -9.53 14.47
C LEU A 107 -7.34 -10.06 15.86
N LYS A 108 -6.46 -9.84 16.82
CA LYS A 108 -6.73 -10.07 18.24
C LYS A 108 -7.29 -8.81 18.89
N VAL A 109 -7.92 -8.98 20.05
CA VAL A 109 -8.48 -7.85 20.82
C VAL A 109 -7.40 -6.79 21.12
N GLY A 110 -6.20 -7.21 21.51
CA GLY A 110 -5.10 -6.30 21.83
C GLY A 110 -4.48 -5.57 20.64
N ASN A 111 -4.84 -5.94 19.41
CA ASN A 111 -4.37 -5.23 18.21
C ASN A 111 -5.18 -3.96 17.92
N VAL A 112 -6.32 -3.75 18.60
CA VAL A 112 -7.24 -2.65 18.31
C VAL A 112 -7.68 -1.95 19.60
N GLU A 113 -7.35 -0.68 19.71
CA GLU A 113 -7.74 0.18 20.82
C GLU A 113 -8.90 1.10 20.39
N CYS A 114 -10.00 1.10 21.15
CA CYS A 114 -11.13 2.00 20.95
C CYS A 114 -10.86 3.35 21.65
N ILE A 115 -10.65 4.41 20.86
CA ILE A 115 -10.40 5.77 21.34
C ILE A 115 -11.66 6.63 21.10
N PRO A 116 -12.30 7.18 22.16
CA PRO A 116 -13.46 8.05 21.99
C PRO A 116 -13.16 9.31 21.15
N PRO A 117 -14.15 9.84 20.40
CA PRO A 117 -15.54 9.37 20.32
C PRO A 117 -15.79 8.27 19.28
N ASN A 118 -14.92 8.12 18.26
CA ASN A 118 -15.11 7.20 17.13
C ASN A 118 -13.80 6.84 16.41
N LYS A 119 -12.68 6.76 17.12
CA LYS A 119 -11.37 6.41 16.56
C LYS A 119 -10.96 4.99 16.95
N LEU A 120 -10.34 4.29 16.01
CA LEU A 120 -9.71 3.00 16.26
C LEU A 120 -8.21 3.16 16.03
N LYS A 121 -7.41 2.78 17.02
CA LYS A 121 -5.97 2.68 16.90
C LYS A 121 -5.59 1.22 16.72
N PHE A 122 -4.94 0.94 15.60
CA PHE A 122 -4.42 -0.37 15.24
C PHE A 122 -2.92 -0.42 15.53
N ASP A 123 -2.46 -1.49 16.16
CA ASP A 123 -1.05 -1.80 16.34
C ASP A 123 -0.84 -3.33 16.30
N PHE A 124 -0.25 -3.81 15.21
CA PHE A 124 0.04 -5.24 15.03
C PHE A 124 1.14 -5.48 14.00
N LEU A 125 1.71 -6.69 14.03
CA LEU A 125 2.64 -7.16 13.00
C LEU A 125 1.86 -7.85 11.87
N GLY A 126 2.01 -7.33 10.65
CA GLY A 126 1.39 -7.90 9.46
C GLY A 126 2.34 -8.83 8.70
N LYS A 127 2.05 -9.02 7.40
CA LYS A 127 2.90 -9.80 6.49
C LYS A 127 4.37 -9.33 6.56
N ASP A 128 5.29 -10.30 6.57
CA ASP A 128 6.75 -10.07 6.66
C ASP A 128 7.16 -9.37 7.97
N SER A 129 6.34 -9.51 9.03
CA SER A 129 6.50 -8.88 10.35
C SER A 129 6.63 -7.35 10.30
N ILE A 130 6.03 -6.72 9.30
CA ILE A 130 5.98 -5.26 9.19
C ILE A 130 4.87 -4.73 10.10
N GLN A 131 5.24 -3.84 11.00
CA GLN A 131 4.30 -3.20 11.92
C GLN A 131 3.29 -2.33 11.15
N TYR A 132 2.02 -2.48 11.48
CA TYR A 132 0.93 -1.61 11.06
C TYR A 132 0.48 -0.80 12.27
N VAL A 133 0.83 0.48 12.29
CA VAL A 133 0.35 1.44 13.29
C VAL A 133 -0.49 2.49 12.58
N ASN A 134 -1.76 2.59 12.93
CA ASN A 134 -2.65 3.59 12.35
C ASN A 134 -3.79 3.94 13.30
N THR A 135 -4.04 5.23 13.50
CA THR A 135 -5.21 5.73 14.22
C THR A 135 -6.15 6.35 13.22
N VAL A 136 -7.32 5.76 13.05
CA VAL A 136 -8.28 6.15 12.03
C VAL A 136 -9.65 6.43 12.65
N GLU A 137 -10.28 7.50 12.19
CA GLU A 137 -11.67 7.78 12.49
C GLU A 137 -12.57 6.87 11.67
N VAL A 138 -13.53 6.21 12.32
CA VAL A 138 -14.45 5.27 11.69
C VAL A 138 -15.90 5.69 11.88
N GLU A 139 -16.79 5.07 11.11
CA GLU A 139 -18.22 5.24 11.31
C GLU A 139 -18.62 4.79 12.72
N LEU A 140 -19.49 5.55 13.39
CA LEU A 140 -19.90 5.29 14.77
C LEU A 140 -20.47 3.86 14.98
N PRO A 141 -21.26 3.27 14.05
CA PRO A 141 -21.67 1.87 14.16
C PRO A 141 -20.49 0.88 14.17
N VAL A 142 -19.44 1.15 13.40
CA VAL A 142 -18.21 0.31 13.37
C VAL A 142 -17.48 0.41 14.70
N TYR A 143 -17.27 1.62 15.22
CA TYR A 143 -16.66 1.83 16.53
C TYR A 143 -17.40 1.07 17.64
N LYS A 144 -18.74 1.21 17.68
CA LYS A 144 -19.59 0.51 18.66
C LYS A 144 -19.52 -1.01 18.48
N ALA A 145 -19.52 -1.51 17.24
CA ALA A 145 -19.43 -2.94 16.97
C ALA A 145 -18.09 -3.53 17.44
N ILE A 146 -16.97 -2.86 17.16
CA ILE A 146 -15.64 -3.29 17.62
C ILE A 146 -15.58 -3.35 19.16
N GLY A 147 -16.07 -2.31 19.85
CA GLY A 147 -16.15 -2.35 21.32
C GLY A 147 -17.00 -3.50 21.86
N GLN A 148 -18.12 -3.83 21.19
CA GLN A 148 -18.93 -5.00 21.53
C GLN A 148 -18.18 -6.31 21.28
N PHE A 149 -17.42 -6.42 20.19
CA PHE A 149 -16.64 -7.62 19.87
C PHE A 149 -15.51 -7.89 20.87
N GLN A 150 -15.05 -6.86 21.58
CA GLN A 150 -14.03 -6.95 22.64
C GLN A 150 -14.61 -7.30 24.01
N THR A 151 -15.92 -7.15 24.22
CA THR A 151 -16.55 -7.30 25.53
C THR A 151 -16.43 -8.75 26.03
N GLY A 152 -15.88 -8.94 27.22
CA GLY A 152 -15.71 -10.25 27.85
C GLY A 152 -14.55 -11.09 27.30
N LYS A 153 -13.73 -10.53 26.41
CA LYS A 153 -12.56 -11.20 25.80
C LYS A 153 -11.24 -10.71 26.39
N LYS A 154 -10.24 -11.60 26.38
CA LYS A 154 -8.84 -11.29 26.73
C LYS A 154 -8.12 -10.69 25.53
N GLN A 155 -6.96 -10.07 25.78
CA GLN A 155 -6.16 -9.38 24.75
C GLN A 155 -5.71 -10.30 23.59
N ASN A 156 -5.48 -11.58 23.86
CA ASN A 156 -5.03 -12.55 22.86
C ASN A 156 -6.18 -13.31 22.18
N ASP A 157 -7.43 -13.06 22.58
CA ASP A 157 -8.59 -13.68 21.94
C ASP A 157 -8.85 -13.01 20.59
N ASP A 158 -9.48 -13.76 19.68
CA ASP A 158 -9.86 -13.24 18.36
C ASP A 158 -10.88 -12.12 18.48
N LEU A 159 -10.61 -11.01 17.81
CA LEU A 159 -11.56 -9.91 17.68
C LEU A 159 -12.80 -10.38 16.91
N PHE A 160 -12.60 -11.14 15.82
CA PHE A 160 -13.66 -11.71 15.01
C PHE A 160 -13.80 -13.24 15.22
N ASP A 161 -14.33 -13.64 16.38
CA ASP A 161 -14.47 -15.05 16.81
C ASP A 161 -15.40 -15.91 15.93
N LYS A 162 -16.22 -15.30 15.07
CA LYS A 162 -17.17 -16.01 14.18
C LYS A 162 -16.76 -15.94 12.72
N LEU A 163 -15.63 -15.30 12.41
CA LEU A 163 -15.16 -15.04 11.06
C LEU A 163 -13.85 -15.76 10.78
N ASP A 164 -13.75 -16.29 9.57
CA ASP A 164 -12.48 -16.71 8.97
C ASP A 164 -12.43 -16.20 7.52
N THR A 165 -11.29 -16.35 6.86
CA THR A 165 -11.13 -15.86 5.48
C THR A 165 -11.96 -16.63 4.47
N ALA A 166 -12.30 -17.89 4.74
CA ALA A 166 -13.14 -18.70 3.86
C ALA A 166 -14.58 -18.15 3.87
N LYS A 167 -15.15 -17.90 5.06
CA LYS A 167 -16.47 -17.27 5.24
C LYS A 167 -16.52 -15.88 4.64
N LEU A 168 -15.49 -15.06 4.88
CA LEU A 168 -15.41 -13.72 4.28
C LEU A 168 -15.45 -13.81 2.75
N ASN A 169 -14.60 -14.66 2.14
CA ASN A 169 -14.54 -14.78 0.69
C ASN A 169 -15.79 -15.45 0.10
N ALA A 170 -16.46 -16.34 0.83
CA ALA A 170 -17.75 -16.89 0.42
C ALA A 170 -18.81 -15.79 0.31
N HIS A 171 -18.93 -14.94 1.33
CA HIS A 171 -19.85 -13.81 1.30
C HIS A 171 -19.51 -12.81 0.19
N LEU A 172 -18.23 -12.48 -0.01
CA LEU A 172 -17.80 -11.58 -1.08
C LEU A 172 -18.17 -12.10 -2.48
N LYS A 173 -18.09 -13.42 -2.70
CA LYS A 173 -18.49 -14.05 -3.98
C LYS A 173 -19.99 -13.90 -4.26
N GLU A 174 -20.83 -13.87 -3.24
CA GLU A 174 -22.27 -13.61 -3.38
C GLU A 174 -22.53 -12.18 -3.87
N LEU A 175 -21.74 -11.22 -3.43
CA LEU A 175 -21.87 -9.81 -3.83
C LEU A 175 -21.32 -9.54 -5.24
N MET A 176 -20.26 -10.24 -5.62
CA MET A 176 -19.68 -10.16 -6.97
C MET A 176 -19.00 -11.49 -7.33
N PRO A 177 -19.38 -12.16 -8.43
CA PRO A 177 -18.75 -13.40 -8.85
C PRO A 177 -17.22 -13.26 -8.99
N GLY A 178 -16.48 -14.13 -8.29
CA GLY A 178 -15.02 -14.16 -8.30
C GLY A 178 -14.34 -13.10 -7.40
N LEU A 179 -15.11 -12.34 -6.61
CA LEU A 179 -14.57 -11.39 -5.65
C LEU A 179 -13.92 -12.11 -4.47
N THR A 180 -12.79 -11.56 -4.02
CA THR A 180 -12.10 -11.97 -2.79
C THR A 180 -11.55 -10.73 -2.09
N ALA A 181 -11.20 -10.85 -0.81
CA ALA A 181 -10.60 -9.76 -0.05
C ALA A 181 -9.33 -9.18 -0.71
N LYS A 182 -8.56 -10.00 -1.43
CA LYS A 182 -7.34 -9.55 -2.14
C LYS A 182 -7.64 -8.53 -3.24
N VAL A 183 -8.81 -8.63 -3.88
CA VAL A 183 -9.21 -7.73 -4.99
C VAL A 183 -9.38 -6.30 -4.50
N PHE A 184 -9.84 -6.08 -3.26
CA PHE A 184 -9.96 -4.73 -2.67
C PHE A 184 -8.62 -4.00 -2.61
N ARG A 185 -7.53 -4.70 -2.21
CA ARG A 185 -6.19 -4.07 -2.19
C ARG A 185 -5.74 -3.65 -3.58
N THR A 186 -5.96 -4.49 -4.60
CA THR A 186 -5.65 -4.15 -6.00
C THR A 186 -6.51 -2.98 -6.50
N TYR A 187 -7.80 -2.98 -6.20
CA TYR A 187 -8.72 -1.91 -6.55
C TYR A 187 -8.33 -0.58 -5.90
N ASN A 188 -8.15 -0.55 -4.57
CA ASN A 188 -7.81 0.66 -3.82
C ASN A 188 -6.47 1.25 -4.27
N ALA A 189 -5.45 0.42 -4.48
CA ALA A 189 -4.16 0.87 -5.01
C ALA A 189 -4.31 1.50 -6.40
N SER A 190 -5.04 0.83 -7.30
CA SER A 190 -5.18 1.28 -8.70
C SER A 190 -6.01 2.55 -8.81
N ILE A 191 -7.16 2.63 -8.11
CA ILE A 191 -8.05 3.80 -8.18
C ILE A 191 -7.43 5.03 -7.49
N THR A 192 -6.62 4.83 -6.44
CA THR A 192 -5.87 5.93 -5.81
C THR A 192 -4.86 6.51 -6.78
N LEU A 193 -4.05 5.65 -7.43
CA LEU A 193 -3.07 6.08 -8.41
C LEU A 193 -3.74 6.84 -9.57
N ASP A 194 -4.80 6.25 -10.14
CA ASP A 194 -5.57 6.84 -11.24
C ASP A 194 -6.13 8.22 -10.85
N GLY A 195 -6.78 8.32 -9.70
CA GLY A 195 -7.36 9.57 -9.21
C GLY A 195 -6.31 10.65 -8.92
N MET A 196 -5.15 10.28 -8.37
CA MET A 196 -4.07 11.22 -8.08
C MET A 196 -3.36 11.69 -9.35
N LEU A 197 -3.09 10.79 -10.30
CA LEU A 197 -2.48 11.14 -11.58
C LEU A 197 -3.41 12.03 -12.40
N ASN A 198 -4.71 11.72 -12.45
CA ASN A 198 -5.69 12.52 -13.17
C ASN A 198 -5.80 13.95 -12.59
N LYS A 199 -5.73 14.10 -11.26
CA LYS A 199 -5.77 15.42 -10.61
C LYS A 199 -4.44 16.19 -10.68
N GLY A 200 -3.33 15.48 -10.61
CA GLY A 200 -2.00 16.07 -10.43
C GLY A 200 -1.20 16.26 -11.71
N THR A 201 -1.55 15.54 -12.78
CA THR A 201 -0.80 15.63 -14.05
C THR A 201 -1.30 16.82 -14.86
N GLY A 202 -0.39 17.77 -15.11
CA GLY A 202 -0.62 18.89 -16.02
C GLY A 202 0.49 19.01 -17.05
N ASP A 203 0.48 20.12 -17.77
CA ASP A 203 1.58 20.50 -18.66
C ASP A 203 2.85 20.84 -17.85
N GLY A 204 4.00 20.59 -18.46
CA GLY A 204 5.29 20.83 -17.82
C GLY A 204 6.37 19.86 -18.29
N ASP A 205 7.57 20.10 -17.77
CA ASP A 205 8.74 19.27 -18.03
C ASP A 205 8.56 17.84 -17.49
N VAL A 206 9.27 16.89 -18.11
CA VAL A 206 9.29 15.47 -17.74
C VAL A 206 9.64 15.30 -16.26
N ALA A 207 10.56 16.11 -15.72
CA ALA A 207 10.92 16.07 -14.30
C ALA A 207 9.73 16.35 -13.37
N VAL A 208 8.87 17.31 -13.73
CA VAL A 208 7.65 17.64 -12.96
C VAL A 208 6.66 16.48 -13.01
N LYS A 209 6.48 15.86 -14.18
CA LYS A 209 5.60 14.69 -14.35
C LYS A 209 6.08 13.48 -13.56
N ILE A 210 7.39 13.25 -13.49
CA ILE A 210 7.99 12.20 -12.66
C ILE A 210 7.71 12.45 -11.18
N ASP A 211 7.86 13.68 -10.71
CA ASP A 211 7.57 14.02 -9.31
C ASP A 211 6.09 13.82 -8.95
N VAL A 212 5.16 14.20 -9.84
CA VAL A 212 3.72 13.91 -9.69
C VAL A 212 3.48 12.40 -9.58
N TYR A 213 4.09 11.60 -10.46
CA TYR A 213 3.98 10.15 -10.43
C TYR A 213 4.55 9.55 -9.14
N GLN A 214 5.72 10.01 -8.71
CA GLN A 214 6.36 9.53 -7.48
C GLN A 214 5.52 9.86 -6.23
N ARG A 215 4.93 11.06 -6.16
CA ARG A 215 4.00 11.43 -5.10
C ARG A 215 2.75 10.54 -5.10
N ALA A 216 2.15 10.32 -6.27
CA ALA A 216 0.98 9.45 -6.39
C ALA A 216 1.29 7.98 -5.98
N ASN A 217 2.43 7.44 -6.44
CA ASN A 217 2.86 6.09 -6.09
C ASN A 217 3.23 5.96 -4.60
N LYS A 218 3.77 7.02 -3.98
CA LYS A 218 4.05 7.06 -2.53
C LYS A 218 2.77 6.93 -1.72
N GLU A 219 1.70 7.64 -2.08
CA GLU A 219 0.42 7.53 -1.37
C GLU A 219 -0.18 6.11 -1.49
N VAL A 220 -0.07 5.48 -2.66
CA VAL A 220 -0.46 4.06 -2.82
C VAL A 220 0.33 3.14 -1.89
N ALA A 221 1.65 3.39 -1.76
CA ALA A 221 2.50 2.62 -0.87
C ALA A 221 2.12 2.82 0.61
N ILE A 222 1.75 4.04 1.02
CA ILE A 222 1.25 4.36 2.37
C ILE A 222 -0.04 3.59 2.66
N ILE A 223 -1.04 3.66 1.77
CA ILE A 223 -2.31 2.93 1.91
C ILE A 223 -2.08 1.41 2.03
N CYS A 224 -1.11 0.88 1.27
CA CYS A 224 -0.81 -0.56 1.30
C CYS A 224 0.08 -0.99 2.47
N ASN A 225 0.50 -0.05 3.34
CA ASN A 225 1.53 -0.22 4.37
C ASN A 225 2.83 -0.85 3.83
N HIS A 226 3.29 -0.40 2.66
CA HIS A 226 4.58 -0.81 2.10
C HIS A 226 5.69 0.03 2.71
N GLN A 227 6.36 -0.53 3.71
CA GLN A 227 7.45 0.13 4.42
C GLN A 227 8.81 -0.42 4.00
N ARG A 228 9.84 0.39 4.19
CA ARG A 228 11.23 0.03 3.92
C ARG A 228 12.10 0.57 5.04
N THR A 229 13.05 -0.23 5.52
CA THR A 229 14.02 0.23 6.50
C THR A 229 14.92 1.30 5.89
N VAL A 230 15.28 2.31 6.71
CA VAL A 230 16.18 3.37 6.28
C VAL A 230 17.55 2.76 5.97
N SER A 231 18.08 3.03 4.78
CA SER A 231 19.38 2.49 4.38
C SER A 231 20.50 3.12 5.21
N LYS A 232 21.57 2.35 5.46
CA LYS A 232 22.75 2.83 6.21
C LYS A 232 23.39 4.09 5.58
N THR A 233 23.19 4.30 4.28
CA THR A 233 23.74 5.43 3.53
C THR A 233 22.83 6.66 3.45
N HIS A 234 21.59 6.57 3.96
CA HIS A 234 20.57 7.61 3.77
C HIS A 234 21.03 8.98 4.27
N SER A 235 21.56 9.06 5.49
CA SER A 235 22.03 10.32 6.09
C SER A 235 23.11 11.00 5.25
N ALA A 236 24.11 10.23 4.81
CA ALA A 236 25.18 10.74 3.96
C ALA A 236 24.66 11.24 2.60
N GLN A 237 23.71 10.53 2.00
CA GLN A 237 23.07 10.95 0.74
C GLN A 237 22.28 12.25 0.90
N MET A 238 21.50 12.38 1.98
CA MET A 238 20.73 13.60 2.27
C MET A 238 21.63 14.81 2.52
N SER A 239 22.75 14.62 3.22
CA SER A 239 23.74 15.69 3.45
C SER A 239 24.32 16.22 2.13
N ARG A 240 24.77 15.31 1.24
CA ARG A 240 25.30 15.67 -0.10
C ARG A 240 24.27 16.40 -0.96
N LEU A 241 23.01 15.96 -0.93
CA LEU A 241 21.94 16.64 -1.66
C LEU A 241 21.67 18.04 -1.11
N THR A 242 21.68 18.20 0.22
CA THR A 242 21.46 19.50 0.87
C THR A 242 22.59 20.48 0.55
N GLU A 243 23.85 20.04 0.64
CA GLU A 243 25.01 20.83 0.22
C GLU A 243 24.89 21.27 -1.24
N LYS A 244 24.53 20.34 -2.13
CA LYS A 244 24.35 20.68 -3.55
C LYS A 244 23.22 21.68 -3.80
N ILE A 245 22.15 21.63 -3.02
CA ILE A 245 21.04 22.60 -3.09
C ILE A 245 21.52 23.99 -2.67
N GLU A 246 22.30 24.10 -1.60
CA GLU A 246 22.84 25.38 -1.14
C GLU A 246 23.83 25.99 -2.15
N ASP A 247 24.70 25.17 -2.74
CA ASP A 247 25.60 25.59 -3.83
C ASP A 247 24.80 26.18 -5.01
N LEU A 248 23.76 25.48 -5.46
CA LEU A 248 22.92 25.91 -6.58
C LEU A 248 22.13 27.18 -6.25
N LYS A 249 21.68 27.36 -5.01
CA LYS A 249 21.04 28.61 -4.56
C LYS A 249 22.02 29.78 -4.61
N GLY A 250 23.27 29.57 -4.22
CA GLY A 250 24.35 30.57 -4.34
C GLY A 250 24.56 31.01 -5.78
N VAL A 251 24.75 30.05 -6.69
CA VAL A 251 24.88 30.33 -8.14
C VAL A 251 23.68 31.09 -8.69
N LEU A 252 22.46 30.70 -8.30
CA LEU A 252 21.24 31.34 -8.76
C LEU A 252 21.09 32.78 -8.25
N LYS A 253 21.53 33.07 -7.03
CA LYS A 253 21.60 34.45 -6.49
C LYS A 253 22.55 35.31 -7.31
N ASP A 254 23.72 34.79 -7.63
CA ASP A 254 24.73 35.50 -8.41
C ASP A 254 24.26 35.79 -9.85
N LEU A 255 23.63 34.81 -10.50
CA LEU A 255 23.04 34.98 -11.83
C LEU A 255 21.92 36.03 -11.83
N ARG A 256 21.10 36.09 -10.77
CA ARG A 256 20.07 37.13 -10.62
C ARG A 256 20.68 38.53 -10.50
N VAL A 257 21.78 38.68 -9.77
CA VAL A 257 22.52 39.94 -9.67
C VAL A 257 23.09 40.35 -11.03
N ASP A 258 23.73 39.42 -11.75
CA ASP A 258 24.27 39.70 -13.07
C ASP A 258 23.18 40.07 -14.09
N LEU A 259 22.01 39.43 -14.02
CA LEU A 259 20.85 39.77 -14.84
C LEU A 259 20.37 41.21 -14.58
N ASP A 260 20.30 41.66 -13.32
CA ASP A 260 19.93 43.03 -12.98
C ASP A 260 20.99 44.05 -13.47
N ARG A 261 22.28 43.72 -13.37
CA ARG A 261 23.36 44.55 -13.92
C ARG A 261 23.30 44.66 -15.44
N ALA A 262 23.09 43.54 -16.13
CA ALA A 262 22.94 43.50 -17.58
C ALA A 262 21.75 44.36 -18.06
N LYS A 263 20.60 44.27 -17.37
CA LYS A 263 19.43 45.14 -17.63
C LYS A 263 19.73 46.63 -17.45
N LYS A 264 20.72 46.98 -16.61
CA LYS A 264 21.21 48.35 -16.37
C LYS A 264 22.43 48.73 -17.24
N GLY A 265 22.78 47.93 -18.24
CA GLY A 265 23.92 48.18 -19.13
C GLY A 265 25.30 48.02 -18.47
N LYS A 266 25.37 47.39 -17.29
CA LYS A 266 26.62 47.15 -16.56
C LYS A 266 27.11 45.71 -16.84
N PRO A 267 28.42 45.48 -16.98
CA PRO A 267 28.97 44.12 -17.20
C PRO A 267 28.70 43.21 -15.99
N PRO A 268 28.73 41.87 -16.14
CA PRO A 268 28.60 40.91 -15.03
C PRO A 268 29.70 41.06 -13.97
N LEU A 269 29.48 40.53 -12.76
CA LEU A 269 30.53 40.50 -11.73
C LEU A 269 31.56 39.42 -12.09
N MET A 270 32.86 39.76 -12.06
CA MET A 270 33.95 38.82 -12.36
C MET A 270 34.18 37.77 -11.24
N LYS A 271 33.57 37.98 -10.07
CA LYS A 271 33.69 37.13 -8.89
C LYS A 271 32.31 36.78 -8.34
N ASP A 272 32.18 35.56 -7.82
CA ASP A 272 31.00 35.10 -7.10
C ASP A 272 30.93 35.69 -5.68
N SER A 273 29.85 35.38 -4.95
CA SER A 273 29.67 35.81 -3.55
C SER A 273 30.78 35.33 -2.60
N ASP A 274 31.53 34.30 -2.98
CA ASP A 274 32.65 33.74 -2.20
C ASP A 274 34.02 34.27 -2.66
N GLY A 275 34.04 35.26 -3.58
CA GLY A 275 35.25 35.91 -4.06
C GLY A 275 36.07 35.09 -5.07
N LYS A 276 35.56 33.93 -5.51
CA LYS A 276 36.20 33.11 -6.55
C LYS A 276 35.83 33.64 -7.93
N ARG A 277 36.74 33.46 -8.89
CA ARG A 277 36.53 33.90 -10.28
C ARG A 277 35.42 33.04 -10.90
N LYS A 278 34.33 33.67 -11.36
CA LYS A 278 33.21 32.94 -11.98
C LYS A 278 33.72 32.19 -13.21
N ARG A 279 33.37 30.89 -13.33
CA ARG A 279 33.62 30.15 -14.58
C ARG A 279 32.73 30.74 -15.67
N ASN A 280 33.29 31.03 -16.84
CA ASN A 280 32.52 31.48 -18.00
C ASN A 280 31.52 30.39 -18.38
N LEU A 281 30.23 30.66 -18.18
CA LEU A 281 29.11 29.83 -18.65
C LEU A 281 28.64 30.33 -20.02
N ALA A 282 29.58 30.54 -20.95
CA ALA A 282 29.19 30.79 -22.34
C ALA A 282 28.68 29.47 -22.94
N PRO A 283 27.59 29.47 -23.71
CA PRO A 283 26.99 28.25 -24.27
C PRO A 283 27.87 27.53 -25.33
N GLU A 284 29.07 28.04 -25.62
CA GLU A 284 30.03 27.45 -26.58
C GLU A 284 31.26 26.79 -25.90
N ALA A 285 31.23 26.55 -24.58
CA ALA A 285 32.32 25.90 -23.84
C ALA A 285 31.96 24.48 -23.36
#